data_AF-A0AAW2D796-F1
#
_entry.id   AF-A0AAW2D796-F1
#
_cell.length_a   1.000
_cell.length_b   1.000
_cell.length_c   1.000
_cell.angle_alpha   90.00
_cell.angle_beta   90.00
_cell.angle_gamma   90.00
#
_symmetry.space_group_name_H-M   'P 1'
#
loop_
_entity.id
_entity.type
_entity.pdbx_description
1 polymer ?
#
loop_
_entity_poly.entity_id
_entity_poly.type
_entity_poly.pdbx_seq_one_letter_code
_entity_poly.pdbx_strand_id
1 'polypeptide(L)'
;MECLPLVMEPESGFYADPVVVLDFRSLYPSMIIAYNLCFSTCLGKVAPSKANTLGVRSFSPDPSVLQSVKNEILLTPNGVMYVSSKVCKGIMPHLLEEILSTRIMVKQAMKRLSPSQKILHRIFIARQLALKLIANVTYGYTAA
;
A
#
# COMPACT_ATOMS: atom_id res chain seq x y z
N MET A 1 -7.37 -17.90 -3.83
CA MET A 1 -6.20 -17.60 -4.68
C MET A 1 -5.13 -17.03 -3.77
N GLU A 2 -4.00 -17.71 -3.67
CA GLU A 2 -2.83 -17.21 -2.95
C GLU A 2 -2.12 -16.20 -3.87
N CYS A 3 -1.71 -15.05 -3.33
CA CYS A 3 -1.04 -14.00 -4.08
C CYS A 3 0.46 -14.05 -3.77
N LEU A 4 1.28 -14.30 -4.78
CA LEU A 4 2.74 -14.35 -4.66
C LEU A 4 3.37 -13.18 -5.42
N PRO A 5 4.50 -12.63 -4.93
CA PRO A 5 5.24 -11.61 -5.66
C PRO A 5 5.84 -12.21 -6.94
N LEU A 6 5.88 -11.42 -8.02
CA LEU A 6 6.54 -11.81 -9.26
C LEU A 6 8.04 -11.55 -9.15
N VAL A 7 8.83 -12.60 -9.33
CA VAL A 7 10.29 -12.52 -9.54
C VAL A 7 10.55 -13.08 -10.93
N MET A 8 11.06 -12.24 -11.83
CA MET A 8 11.42 -12.66 -13.18
C MET A 8 12.76 -13.39 -13.15
N GLU A 9 12.91 -14.40 -14.00
CA GLU A 9 14.18 -15.09 -14.18
C GLU A 9 15.19 -14.15 -14.88
N PRO A 10 16.37 -13.92 -14.30
CA PRO A 10 17.36 -13.05 -14.92
C PRO A 10 18.09 -13.76 -16.06
N GLU A 11 18.31 -13.06 -17.16
CA GLU A 11 19.23 -13.51 -18.20
C GLU A 11 20.67 -13.37 -17.68
N SER A 12 21.33 -14.50 -17.45
CA SER A 12 22.69 -14.52 -16.91
C SER A 12 23.70 -14.20 -18.00
N GLY A 13 24.52 -13.17 -17.78
CA GLY A 13 25.51 -12.73 -18.75
C GLY A 13 26.31 -11.53 -18.30
N PHE A 14 27.29 -11.15 -19.12
CA PHE A 14 28.03 -9.90 -18.97
C PHE A 14 27.40 -8.84 -19.87
N TYR A 15 26.96 -7.74 -19.27
CA TYR A 15 26.32 -6.62 -19.97
C TYR A 15 27.36 -5.50 -20.15
N ALA A 16 27.82 -5.28 -21.38
CA ALA A 16 28.76 -4.22 -21.71
C ALA A 16 28.07 -2.85 -21.83
N ASP A 17 26.80 -2.84 -22.20
CA ASP A 17 25.98 -1.64 -22.33
C ASP A 17 25.31 -1.23 -21.00
N PRO A 18 24.99 0.05 -20.77
CA PRO A 18 24.30 0.51 -19.57
C PRO A 18 22.92 -0.14 -19.39
N VAL A 19 22.65 -0.66 -18.19
CA VAL A 19 21.35 -1.25 -17.81
C VAL A 19 20.57 -0.26 -16.92
N VAL A 20 19.37 0.13 -17.36
CA VAL A 20 18.50 1.04 -16.62
C VAL A 20 17.77 0.29 -15.51
N VAL A 21 17.89 0.77 -14.27
CA VAL A 21 17.19 0.19 -13.10
C VAL A 21 16.01 1.08 -12.71
N LEU A 22 14.80 0.53 -12.82
CA LEU A 22 13.56 1.19 -12.41
C LEU A 22 13.06 0.58 -11.10
N ASP A 23 12.59 1.43 -10.19
CA ASP A 23 12.04 1.01 -8.90
C ASP A 23 10.82 1.86 -8.52
N PHE A 24 9.84 1.21 -7.89
CA PHE A 24 8.67 1.89 -7.34
C PHE A 24 8.99 2.48 -5.97
N ARG A 25 8.58 3.73 -5.76
CA ARG A 25 8.70 4.37 -4.45
C ARG A 25 7.58 3.89 -3.55
N SER A 26 7.87 2.96 -2.64
CA SER A 26 6.90 2.45 -1.66
C SER A 26 5.68 1.80 -2.34
N LEU A 27 5.92 0.70 -3.07
CA LEU A 27 4.94 -0.02 -3.87
C LEU A 27 3.63 -0.33 -3.11
N TYR A 28 3.69 -1.16 -2.05
CA TYR A 28 2.47 -1.59 -1.33
C TYR A 28 1.71 -0.44 -0.67
N PRO A 29 2.36 0.50 0.06
CA PRO A 29 1.64 1.66 0.59
C PRO A 29 0.93 2.48 -0.50
N SER A 30 1.58 2.67 -1.66
CA SER A 30 0.99 3.41 -2.77
C SER A 30 -0.23 2.70 -3.35
N MET A 31 -0.20 1.37 -3.47
CA MET A 31 -1.35 0.57 -3.90
C MET A 31 -2.52 0.67 -2.91
N ILE A 32 -2.22 0.58 -1.60
CA ILE A 32 -3.25 0.71 -0.55
C ILE A 32 -3.98 2.06 -0.66
N ILE A 33 -3.22 3.14 -0.84
CA ILE A 33 -3.77 4.49 -0.98
C ILE A 33 -4.58 4.62 -2.28
N ALA A 34 -4.00 4.24 -3.41
CA ALA A 34 -4.60 4.43 -4.74
C ALA A 34 -5.92 3.68 -4.90
N TYR A 35 -5.98 2.46 -4.36
CA TYR A 35 -7.14 1.58 -4.48
C TYR A 35 -8.04 1.56 -3.24
N ASN A 36 -7.82 2.49 -2.29
CA ASN A 36 -8.60 2.63 -1.06
C ASN A 36 -8.73 1.32 -0.25
N LEU A 37 -7.66 0.53 -0.19
CA LEU A 37 -7.69 -0.80 0.43
C LEU A 37 -7.67 -0.69 1.96
N CYS A 38 -8.77 -1.04 2.61
CA CYS A 38 -8.87 -0.98 4.07
C CYS A 38 -9.88 -2.01 4.60
N PHE A 39 -9.75 -2.40 5.86
CA PHE A 39 -10.76 -3.20 6.54
C PHE A 39 -12.11 -2.47 6.60
N SER A 40 -12.12 -1.15 6.76
CA SER A 40 -13.34 -0.34 6.83
C SER A 40 -14.04 -0.14 5.48
N THR A 41 -13.35 -0.43 4.37
CA THR A 41 -13.87 -0.26 3.01
C THR A 41 -14.13 -1.59 2.31
N CYS A 42 -13.83 -2.72 2.98
CA CYS A 42 -13.97 -4.06 2.41
C CYS A 42 -15.43 -4.53 2.45
N LEU A 43 -15.95 -4.99 1.29
CA LEU A 43 -17.31 -5.50 1.11
C LEU A 43 -17.36 -7.03 0.99
N GLY A 44 -16.23 -7.72 1.16
CA GLY A 44 -16.16 -9.17 1.07
C GLY A 44 -15.88 -9.69 -0.34
N LYS A 45 -15.96 -11.02 -0.51
CA LYS A 45 -15.62 -11.70 -1.77
C LYS A 45 -16.83 -11.79 -2.70
N VAL A 46 -16.59 -11.69 -4.00
CA VAL A 46 -17.65 -11.84 -5.03
C VAL A 46 -18.18 -13.27 -5.10
N ALA A 47 -17.28 -14.25 -5.05
CA ALA A 47 -17.66 -15.66 -4.99
C ALA A 47 -17.66 -16.12 -3.53
N PRO A 48 -18.82 -16.52 -2.97
CA PRO A 48 -18.86 -17.10 -1.63
C PRO A 48 -18.05 -18.39 -1.65
N SER A 49 -16.93 -18.40 -0.92
CA SER A 49 -16.37 -19.66 -0.44
C SER A 49 -17.36 -20.23 0.58
N LYS A 50 -17.30 -21.54 0.89
CA LYS A 50 -18.28 -22.28 1.72
C LYS A 50 -18.74 -21.57 3.03
N ALA A 51 -17.97 -20.62 3.54
CA ALA A 51 -18.44 -19.56 4.44
C ALA A 51 -17.98 -18.18 3.91
N ASN A 52 -18.86 -17.17 3.95
CA ASN A 52 -18.54 -15.77 3.69
C ASN A 52 -17.63 -15.23 4.80
N THR A 53 -16.36 -15.61 4.76
CA THR A 53 -15.36 -15.25 5.76
C THR A 53 -14.43 -14.18 5.20
N LEU A 54 -14.33 -13.07 5.93
CA LEU A 54 -13.32 -12.04 5.72
C LEU A 54 -12.23 -12.19 6.79
N GLY A 55 -11.08 -12.72 6.40
CA GLY A 55 -10.01 -13.08 7.34
C GLY A 55 -10.49 -14.17 8.30
N VAL A 56 -10.63 -13.82 9.58
CA VAL A 56 -11.07 -14.72 10.66
C VAL A 56 -12.54 -14.56 11.06
N ARG A 57 -13.26 -13.59 10.47
CA ARG A 57 -14.64 -13.27 10.86
C ARG A 57 -15.62 -13.57 9.73
N SER A 58 -16.77 -14.16 10.07
CA SER A 58 -17.90 -14.24 9.16
C SER A 58 -18.44 -12.84 8.88
N PHE A 59 -18.46 -12.45 7.61
CA PHE A 59 -18.89 -11.13 7.17
C PHE A 59 -19.74 -11.27 5.91
N SER A 60 -20.97 -10.78 5.97
CA SER A 60 -21.82 -10.65 4.79
C SER A 60 -22.30 -9.20 4.72
N PRO A 61 -22.02 -8.49 3.61
CA PRO A 61 -22.48 -7.13 3.43
C PRO A 61 -24.00 -7.09 3.30
N ASP A 62 -24.63 -6.02 3.80
CA ASP A 62 -26.05 -5.79 3.60
C ASP A 62 -26.35 -5.56 2.10
N PRO A 63 -27.31 -6.29 1.49
CA PRO A 63 -27.69 -6.10 0.10
C PRO A 63 -28.10 -4.68 -0.26
N SER A 64 -28.72 -3.95 0.66
CA SER A 64 -29.14 -2.55 0.45
C SER A 64 -27.94 -1.62 0.27
N VAL A 65 -26.87 -1.84 1.06
CA VAL A 65 -25.60 -1.11 0.96
C VAL A 65 -24.90 -1.45 -0.35
N LEU A 66 -24.87 -2.72 -0.76
CA LEU A 66 -24.29 -3.10 -2.05
C LEU A 66 -25.01 -2.44 -3.23
N GLN A 67 -26.33 -2.30 -3.16
CA GLN A 67 -27.10 -1.62 -4.19
C GLN A 67 -26.81 -0.12 -4.22
N SER A 68 -26.69 0.53 -3.06
CA SER A 68 -26.44 1.98 -2.99
C SER A 68 -25.05 2.36 -3.49
N VAL A 69 -24.04 1.52 -3.26
CA VAL A 69 -22.65 1.78 -3.70
C VAL A 69 -22.27 1.09 -5.01
N LYS A 70 -23.22 0.47 -5.73
CA LYS A 70 -22.94 -0.38 -6.91
C LYS A 70 -21.99 0.23 -7.95
N ASN A 71 -22.09 1.55 -8.19
CA ASN A 71 -21.28 2.27 -9.17
C ASN A 71 -19.89 2.69 -8.65
N GLU A 72 -19.65 2.53 -7.34
CA GLU A 72 -18.46 2.99 -6.62
C GLU A 72 -17.76 1.80 -5.92
N ILE A 73 -17.86 0.60 -6.51
CA ILE A 73 -17.16 -0.60 -6.06
C ILE A 73 -15.93 -0.84 -6.94
N LEU A 74 -14.79 -1.08 -6.28
CA LEU A 74 -13.58 -1.59 -6.88
C LEU A 74 -13.48 -3.09 -6.62
N LEU A 75 -13.31 -3.88 -7.67
CA LEU A 75 -13.00 -5.31 -7.58
C LEU A 75 -11.50 -5.53 -7.74
N THR A 76 -10.85 -6.12 -6.74
CA THR A 76 -9.43 -6.45 -6.81
C THR A 76 -9.20 -7.81 -7.49
N PRO A 77 -7.99 -8.07 -8.05
CA PRO A 77 -7.70 -9.33 -8.76
C PRO A 77 -7.88 -10.60 -7.92
N ASN A 78 -7.79 -10.51 -6.59
CA ASN A 78 -8.05 -11.61 -5.67
C ASN A 78 -9.55 -11.85 -5.39
N GLY A 79 -10.46 -11.14 -6.07
CA GLY A 79 -11.90 -11.32 -6.00
C GLY A 79 -12.58 -10.66 -4.80
N VAL A 80 -11.92 -9.69 -4.15
CA VAL A 80 -12.45 -8.94 -3.01
C VAL A 80 -12.97 -7.57 -3.48
N MET A 81 -14.10 -7.16 -2.95
CA MET A 81 -14.72 -5.87 -3.26
C MET A 81 -14.33 -4.83 -2.22
N TYR A 82 -14.04 -3.61 -2.67
CA TYR A 82 -13.79 -2.45 -1.83
C TYR A 82 -14.62 -1.26 -2.29
N VAL A 83 -15.03 -0.41 -1.35
CA VAL A 83 -15.69 0.87 -1.64
C VAL A 83 -14.67 1.89 -2.13
N SER A 84 -15.04 2.67 -3.14
CA SER A 84 -14.29 3.80 -3.68
C SER A 84 -14.06 4.90 -2.64
N SER A 85 -12.93 5.61 -2.74
CA SER A 85 -12.58 6.72 -1.85
C SER A 85 -13.55 7.90 -1.95
N LYS A 86 -14.35 7.99 -3.02
CA LYS A 86 -15.39 9.01 -3.19
C LYS A 86 -16.53 8.90 -2.19
N VAL A 87 -16.86 7.68 -1.78
CA VAL A 87 -17.93 7.43 -0.80
C VAL A 87 -17.37 7.55 0.61
N CYS A 88 -16.27 6.82 0.87
CA CYS A 88 -15.58 6.87 2.15
C CYS A 88 -14.11 6.50 1.95
N LYS A 89 -13.22 7.32 2.49
CA LYS A 89 -11.79 7.04 2.47
C LYS A 89 -11.40 6.19 3.69
N GLY A 90 -10.71 5.08 3.42
CA GLY A 90 -10.31 4.13 4.46
C GLY A 90 -9.26 4.70 5.41
N ILE A 91 -9.22 4.14 6.62
CA ILE A 91 -8.26 4.54 7.67
C ILE A 91 -6.82 4.24 7.24
N MET A 92 -6.59 3.10 6.60
CA MET A 92 -5.26 2.67 6.13
C MET A 92 -4.70 3.60 5.05
N PRO A 93 -5.46 3.94 3.98
CA PRO A 93 -5.09 4.99 3.03
C PRO A 93 -4.72 6.33 3.69
N HIS A 94 -5.53 6.80 4.65
CA HIS A 94 -5.25 8.05 5.37
C HIS A 94 -3.93 7.98 6.13
N LEU A 95 -3.75 6.96 6.96
CA LEU A 95 -2.54 6.76 7.76
C LEU A 95 -1.28 6.71 6.88
N LEU A 96 -1.32 5.93 5.80
CA LEU A 96 -0.17 5.75 4.92
C LEU A 96 0.14 7.03 4.14
N GLU A 97 -0.86 7.78 3.71
CA GLU A 97 -0.66 9.06 3.03
C GLU A 97 0.07 10.08 3.92
N GLU A 98 -0.31 10.18 5.20
CA GLU A 98 0.37 11.05 6.17
C GLU A 98 1.83 10.62 6.41
N ILE A 99 2.08 9.32 6.58
CA ILE A 99 3.44 8.77 6.76
C ILE A 99 4.30 9.05 5.53
N LEU A 100 3.78 8.82 4.32
CA LEU A 100 4.51 9.04 3.08
C LEU A 100 4.75 10.53 2.81
N SER A 101 3.76 11.39 3.04
CA SER A 101 3.90 12.84 2.91
C SER A 101 4.98 13.38 3.85
N THR A 102 4.95 12.96 5.12
CA THR A 102 5.98 13.30 6.11
C THR A 102 7.36 12.82 5.66
N ARG A 103 7.44 11.60 5.12
CA ARG A 103 8.71 11.06 4.59
C ARG A 103 9.24 11.86 3.42
N ILE A 104 8.37 12.29 2.50
CA ILE A 104 8.74 13.15 1.36
C ILE A 104 9.28 14.48 1.88
N MET A 105 8.59 15.10 2.84
CA MET A 105 9.02 16.35 3.48
C MET A 105 10.40 16.21 4.13
N VAL A 106 10.64 15.13 4.90
CA VAL A 106 11.95 14.85 5.51
C VAL A 106 13.04 14.70 4.44
N LYS A 107 12.77 13.97 3.35
CA LYS A 107 13.74 13.80 2.26
C LYS A 107 14.01 15.12 1.53
N GLN A 108 13.01 15.97 1.36
CA GLN A 108 13.19 17.29 0.75
C GLN A 108 14.01 18.22 1.65
N ALA A 109 13.73 18.24 2.96
CA ALA A 109 14.52 18.98 3.93
C ALA A 109 15.98 18.51 3.95
N MET A 110 16.19 17.19 3.89
CA MET A 110 17.52 16.59 3.84
C MET A 110 18.35 17.03 2.63
N LYS A 111 17.71 17.22 1.46
CA LYS A 111 18.38 17.72 0.25
C LYS A 111 18.81 19.18 0.33
N ARG A 112 18.20 19.98 1.22
CA ARG A 112 18.50 21.41 1.40
C ARG A 112 19.66 21.67 2.38
N LEU A 113 20.17 20.63 3.04
CA LEU A 113 21.23 20.77 4.02
C LEU A 113 22.57 21.05 3.38
N SER A 114 23.36 21.90 4.03
CA SER A 114 24.73 22.14 3.62
C SER A 114 25.64 20.97 4.03
N PRO A 115 26.77 20.73 3.32
CA PRO A 115 27.71 19.66 3.64
C PRO A 115 28.33 19.73 5.05
N SER A 116 28.30 20.90 5.69
CA SER A 116 28.79 21.09 7.05
C SER A 116 27.86 20.50 8.11
N GLN A 117 26.57 20.32 7.82
CA GLN A 117 25.54 19.85 8.76
C GLN A 117 25.45 18.32 8.84
N LYS A 118 26.58 17.63 9.02
CA LYS A 118 26.67 16.16 9.01
C LYS A 118 25.79 15.48 10.07
N ILE A 119 25.70 16.05 11.28
CA ILE A 119 24.89 15.48 12.37
C ILE A 119 23.41 15.52 12.00
N LEU A 120 22.93 16.66 11.51
CA LEU A 120 21.52 16.84 11.13
C LEU A 120 21.15 15.96 9.92
N HIS A 121 22.06 15.79 8.95
CA HIS A 121 21.88 14.85 7.86
C HIS A 121 21.69 13.40 8.35
N ARG A 122 22.51 12.94 9.32
CA ARG A 122 22.34 11.61 9.93
C ARG A 122 20.98 11.44 10.62
N ILE A 123 20.52 12.48 11.33
CA ILE A 123 19.20 12.47 11.98
C ILE A 123 18.08 12.31 10.94
N PHE A 124 18.14 13.04 9.82
CA PHE A 124 17.12 12.92 8.78
C PHE A 124 17.17 11.59 8.03
N ILE A 125 18.35 11.02 7.81
CA ILE A 125 18.50 9.66 7.28
C ILE A 125 17.81 8.64 8.18
N ALA A 126 18.03 8.73 9.50
CA ALA A 126 17.39 7.85 10.48
C ALA A 126 15.86 8.04 10.47
N ARG A 127 15.38 9.30 10.49
CA ARG A 127 13.94 9.61 10.44
C ARG A 127 13.25 9.07 9.18
N GLN A 128 13.81 9.29 7.99
CA GLN A 128 13.18 8.79 6.77
C GLN A 128 13.20 7.25 6.67
N LEU A 129 14.21 6.60 7.28
CA LEU A 129 14.30 5.15 7.34
C LEU A 129 13.26 4.57 8.30
N ALA A 130 13.08 5.20 9.47
CA ALA A 130 12.02 4.84 10.40
C ALA A 130 10.63 4.97 9.76
N LEU A 131 10.35 6.08 9.07
CA LEU A 131 9.08 6.26 8.35
C LEU A 131 8.87 5.21 7.24
N LYS A 132 9.95 4.82 6.52
CA LYS A 132 9.90 3.73 5.54
C LYS A 132 9.54 2.40 6.22
N LEU A 133 10.17 2.10 7.35
CA LEU A 133 9.94 0.86 8.09
C LEU A 133 8.49 0.80 8.60
N ILE A 134 7.99 1.87 9.21
CA ILE A 134 6.61 1.95 9.70
C ILE A 134 5.64 1.68 8.55
N ALA A 135 5.78 2.36 7.41
CA ALA A 135 4.90 2.14 6.25
C ALA A 135 4.91 0.68 5.75
N ASN A 136 6.08 0.03 5.74
CA ASN A 136 6.22 -1.37 5.32
C ASN A 136 5.60 -2.34 6.33
N VAL A 137 5.79 -2.09 7.63
CA VAL A 137 5.23 -2.92 8.70
C VAL A 137 3.71 -2.76 8.78
N THR A 138 3.17 -1.57 8.51
CA THR A 138 1.72 -1.33 8.43
C THR A 138 1.06 -2.23 7.38
N TYR A 139 1.71 -2.45 6.24
CA TYR A 139 1.26 -3.46 5.27
C TYR A 139 1.40 -4.88 5.85
N GLY A 140 2.55 -5.22 6.43
CA GLY A 140 2.80 -6.55 7.01
C GLY A 140 1.77 -6.96 8.08
N TYR A 141 1.28 -6.00 8.87
CA TYR A 141 0.23 -6.21 9.86
C TYR A 141 -1.08 -6.72 9.25
N THR A 142 -1.41 -6.30 8.02
CA THR A 142 -2.66 -6.73 7.35
C THR A 142 -2.64 -8.15 6.80
N ALA A 143 -1.46 -8.76 6.72
CA ALA A 143 -1.25 -10.11 6.21
C ALA A 143 -1.17 -11.18 7.32
N ALA A 144 -1.18 -10.77 8.59
CA ALA A 144 -1.09 -11.64 9.76
C ALA A 144 -2.44 -12.22 10.19
#